data_AF-A0A177DF25-F1
#
_entry.id   AF-A0A177DF25-F1
#
_cell.length_a   1.000
_cell.length_b   1.000
_cell.length_c   1.000
_cell.angle_alpha   90.00
_cell.angle_beta   90.00
_cell.angle_gamma   90.00
#
_symmetry.space_group_name_H-M   'P 1'
#
loop_
_entity.id
_entity.type
_entity.pdbx_description
1 polymer ?
#
loop_
_entity_poly.entity_id
_entity_poly.type
_entity_poly.pdbx_seq_one_letter_code
_entity_poly.pdbx_strand_id
1 'polypeptide(L)'
;MSAFLDDTSVFQAWEIERMCGIQRRNFARLVRAWGACHRQLLLLNLCERTAFFVTHDLAMNEAFLGVLLGSELHECALRVVRLQRRMVRYEQRMNAAVAEETRLNHKHRSLIE
;
A
#
# COMPACT_ATOMS: atom_id res chain seq x y z
N MET A 1 -16.84 -22.23 37.40
CA MET A 1 -17.62 -21.00 37.64
C MET A 1 -17.44 -20.14 36.41
N SER A 2 -18.52 -19.93 35.65
CA SER A 2 -18.51 -19.19 34.39
C SER A 2 -18.07 -17.75 34.64
N ALA A 3 -16.93 -17.35 34.06
CA ALA A 3 -16.54 -15.95 34.01
C ALA A 3 -17.59 -15.22 33.17
N PHE A 4 -18.49 -14.49 33.82
CA PHE A 4 -19.25 -13.45 33.14
C PHE A 4 -18.23 -12.41 32.71
N LEU A 5 -17.93 -12.36 31.41
CA LEU A 5 -17.27 -11.20 30.83
C LEU A 5 -18.14 -9.99 31.16
N ASP A 6 -17.57 -9.00 31.84
CA ASP A 6 -18.20 -7.69 32.08
C ASP A 6 -18.69 -7.15 30.72
N ASP A 7 -19.92 -6.63 30.64
CA ASP A 7 -20.51 -6.06 29.41
C ASP A 7 -19.56 -5.06 28.73
N THR A 8 -18.72 -4.38 29.53
CA THR A 8 -17.67 -3.48 29.06
C THR A 8 -16.59 -4.20 28.24
N SER A 9 -16.15 -5.38 28.67
CA SER A 9 -15.12 -6.18 27.99
C SER A 9 -15.64 -6.76 26.67
N VAL A 10 -16.91 -7.17 26.63
CA VAL A 10 -17.58 -7.65 25.42
C VAL A 10 -17.69 -6.53 24.38
N PHE A 11 -18.10 -5.34 24.82
CA PHE A 11 -18.18 -4.17 23.94
C PHE A 11 -16.80 -3.77 23.38
N GLN A 12 -15.76 -3.78 24.20
CA GLN A 12 -14.39 -3.47 23.76
C GLN A 12 -13.86 -4.50 22.76
N ALA A 13 -14.11 -5.79 22.98
CA ALA A 13 -13.74 -6.84 22.04
C ALA A 13 -14.42 -6.63 20.68
N TRP A 14 -15.73 -6.37 20.67
CA TRP A 14 -16.48 -6.06 19.45
C TRP A 14 -15.95 -4.83 18.70
N GLU A 15 -15.61 -3.76 19.41
CA GLU A 15 -15.04 -2.56 18.79
C GLU A 15 -13.70 -2.84 18.13
N ILE A 16 -12.84 -3.64 18.77
CA ILE A 16 -11.55 -4.05 18.21
C ILE A 16 -11.75 -4.90 16.96
N GLU A 17 -12.66 -5.86 16.96
CA GLU A 17 -12.99 -6.66 15.77
C GLU A 17 -13.46 -5.77 14.61
N ARG A 18 -14.33 -4.79 14.89
CA ARG A 18 -14.79 -3.81 13.91
C ARG A 18 -13.61 -3.01 13.33
N MET A 19 -12.68 -2.57 14.17
CA MET A 19 -11.47 -1.86 13.73
C MET A 19 -10.55 -2.73 12.86
N CYS A 20 -10.33 -4.00 13.23
CA CYS A 20 -9.61 -4.96 12.39
C CYS A 20 -10.29 -5.10 11.01
N GLY A 21 -11.61 -5.21 10.97
CA GLY A 21 -12.38 -5.23 9.73
C GLY A 21 -12.18 -3.97 8.86
N ILE A 22 -12.00 -2.80 9.46
CA ILE A 22 -11.65 -1.57 8.74
C ILE A 22 -10.25 -1.69 8.11
N GLN A 23 -9.25 -2.18 8.85
CA GLN A 23 -7.89 -2.33 8.32
C GLN A 23 -7.81 -3.33 7.16
N ARG A 24 -8.51 -4.48 7.26
CA ARG A 24 -8.61 -5.45 6.16
C ARG A 24 -9.20 -4.84 4.89
N ARG A 25 -10.28 -4.07 5.03
CA ARG A 25 -10.90 -3.36 3.89
C ARG A 25 -9.96 -2.31 3.30
N ASN A 26 -9.23 -1.58 4.14
CA ASN A 26 -8.24 -0.62 3.69
C ASN A 26 -7.11 -1.31 2.91
N PHE A 27 -6.57 -2.41 3.44
CA PHE A 27 -5.55 -3.21 2.79
C PHE A 27 -6.03 -3.70 1.41
N ALA A 28 -7.20 -4.34 1.34
CA ALA A 28 -7.75 -4.84 0.07
C ALA A 28 -7.96 -3.72 -0.97
N ARG A 29 -8.39 -2.53 -0.54
CA ARG A 29 -8.49 -1.35 -1.42
C ARG A 29 -7.12 -0.90 -1.94
N LEU A 30 -6.12 -0.86 -1.07
CA LEU A 30 -4.76 -0.46 -1.44
C LEU A 30 -4.10 -1.47 -2.37
N VAL A 31 -4.26 -2.78 -2.14
CA VAL A 31 -3.78 -3.85 -3.03
C VAL A 31 -4.35 -3.67 -4.44
N ARG A 32 -5.65 -3.39 -4.57
CA ARG A 32 -6.26 -3.15 -5.89
C ARG A 32 -5.68 -1.91 -6.58
N ALA A 33 -5.48 -0.82 -5.84
CA ALA A 33 -4.89 0.41 -6.38
C ALA A 33 -3.42 0.23 -6.78
N TRP A 34 -2.65 -0.50 -5.97
CA TRP A 34 -1.27 -0.90 -6.27
C TRP A 34 -1.22 -1.78 -7.52
N GLY A 35 -2.08 -2.80 -7.58
CA GLY A 35 -2.16 -3.71 -8.73
C GLY A 35 -2.57 -3.02 -10.03
N ALA A 36 -3.40 -1.97 -9.96
CA ALA A 36 -3.72 -1.14 -11.13
C ALA A 36 -2.49 -0.37 -11.63
N CYS A 37 -1.68 0.18 -10.72
CA CYS A 37 -0.42 0.84 -11.09
C CYS A 37 0.60 -0.15 -11.66
N HIS A 38 0.73 -1.33 -11.04
CA HIS A 38 1.61 -2.40 -11.53
C HIS A 38 1.23 -2.84 -12.95
N ARG A 39 -0.07 -3.06 -13.23
CA ARG A 39 -0.54 -3.36 -14.58
C ARG A 39 -0.21 -2.25 -15.58
N GLN A 40 -0.33 -0.99 -15.19
CA GLN A 40 0.05 0.12 -16.06
C GLN A 40 1.55 0.14 -16.36
N LEU A 41 2.41 -0.17 -15.38
CA LEU A 41 3.84 -0.32 -15.62
C LEU A 41 4.14 -1.48 -16.59
N LEU A 42 3.47 -2.63 -16.46
CA LEU A 42 3.61 -3.74 -17.41
C LEU A 42 3.26 -3.33 -18.84
N LEU A 43 2.17 -2.56 -19.02
CA LEU A 43 1.79 -2.05 -20.34
C LEU A 43 2.82 -1.05 -20.89
N LEU A 44 3.38 -0.19 -20.04
CA LEU A 44 4.45 0.73 -20.43
C LEU A 44 5.75 -0.01 -20.79
N ASN A 45 5.99 -1.18 -20.21
CA ASN A 45 7.15 -1.98 -20.55
C ASN A 45 7.12 -2.54 -21.99
N LEU A 46 5.94 -2.57 -22.62
CA LEU A 46 5.79 -3.03 -24.01
C LEU A 46 6.17 -1.94 -25.03
N CYS A 47 6.27 -0.68 -24.61
CA CYS A 47 6.69 0.41 -25.47
C CYS A 47 8.17 0.70 -25.26
N GLU A 48 8.97 0.64 -26.33
CA GLU A 48 10.43 0.79 -26.31
C GLU A 48 10.89 2.08 -25.60
N ARG A 49 10.19 3.19 -25.83
CA ARG A 49 10.48 4.50 -25.21
C ARG A 49 10.33 4.52 -23.70
N THR A 50 9.46 3.67 -23.13
CA THR A 50 9.20 3.61 -21.69
C THR A 50 9.77 2.37 -21.03
N ALA A 51 10.05 1.32 -21.80
CA ALA A 51 10.62 0.06 -21.32
C ALA A 51 11.93 0.29 -20.55
N PHE A 52 12.81 1.15 -21.09
CA PHE A 52 14.03 1.55 -20.39
C PHE A 52 13.73 2.06 -18.97
N PHE A 53 12.78 2.97 -18.78
CA PHE A 53 12.50 3.50 -17.44
C PHE A 53 11.79 2.46 -16.55
N VAL A 54 10.92 1.61 -17.10
CA VAL A 54 10.18 0.62 -16.29
C VAL A 54 11.09 -0.42 -15.65
N THR A 55 12.16 -0.83 -16.34
CA THR A 55 13.10 -1.85 -15.84
C THR A 55 14.07 -1.34 -14.77
N HIS A 56 14.17 -0.02 -14.60
CA HIS A 56 15.04 0.58 -13.60
C HIS A 56 14.27 1.01 -12.35
N ASP A 57 14.99 1.10 -11.24
CA ASP A 57 14.41 1.51 -9.96
C ASP A 57 13.99 2.98 -9.95
N LEU A 58 13.21 3.33 -8.93
CA LEU A 58 12.66 4.68 -8.78
C LEU A 58 13.76 5.74 -8.62
N ALA A 59 14.83 5.46 -7.87
CA ALA A 59 15.87 6.44 -7.57
C ALA A 59 16.65 6.82 -8.83
N MET A 60 16.98 5.81 -9.65
CA MET A 60 17.62 6.00 -10.95
C MET A 60 16.73 6.78 -11.92
N ASN A 61 15.45 6.45 -12.01
CA ASN A 61 14.51 7.18 -12.86
C ASN A 61 14.31 8.63 -12.41
N GLU A 62 14.31 8.89 -11.10
CA GLU A 62 14.25 10.25 -10.55
C GLU A 62 15.48 11.07 -10.92
N ALA A 63 16.68 10.47 -10.91
CA ALA A 63 17.89 11.13 -11.37
C ALA A 63 17.82 11.51 -12.86
N PHE A 64 17.24 10.65 -13.70
CA PHE A 64 17.08 10.94 -15.13
C PHE A 64 16.13 12.11 -15.42
N LEU A 65 15.16 12.41 -14.54
CA LEU A 65 14.22 13.51 -14.79
C LEU A 65 14.93 14.85 -14.95
N GLY A 66 15.99 15.10 -14.17
CA GLY A 66 16.79 16.32 -14.27
C GLY A 66 17.63 16.36 -15.55
N VAL A 67 18.19 15.23 -15.95
CA VAL A 67 19.03 15.10 -17.16
C VAL A 67 18.20 15.26 -18.44
N LEU A 68 16.97 14.76 -18.44
CA LEU A 68 16.11 14.72 -19.62
C LEU A 68 15.27 16.00 -19.83
N LEU A 69 15.46 17.04 -19.02
CA LEU A 69 14.64 18.25 -19.05
C LEU A 69 14.52 18.82 -20.47
N GLY A 70 13.29 19.02 -20.94
CA GLY A 70 13.00 19.53 -22.29
C GLY A 70 13.00 18.50 -23.42
N SER A 71 13.27 17.22 -23.13
CA SER A 71 13.16 16.13 -24.11
C SER A 71 11.81 15.39 -24.03
N GLU A 72 11.40 14.74 -25.12
CA GLU A 72 10.22 13.86 -25.12
C GLU A 72 10.36 12.66 -24.16
N LEU A 73 11.60 12.25 -23.88
CA LEU A 73 11.89 11.17 -22.92
C LEU A 73 11.62 11.60 -21.48
N HIS A 74 11.62 12.91 -21.19
CA HIS A 74 11.22 13.43 -19.88
C HIS A 74 9.81 13.00 -19.51
N GLU A 75 8.85 13.14 -20.44
CA GLU A 75 7.45 12.77 -20.18
C GLU A 75 7.29 11.25 -20.00
N CYS A 76 8.06 10.47 -20.75
CA CYS A 76 8.12 9.01 -20.61
C CYS A 76 8.61 8.60 -19.21
N ALA A 77 9.76 9.15 -18.79
CA ALA A 77 10.33 8.92 -17.47
C ALA A 77 9.40 9.42 -16.36
N LEU A 78 8.83 10.61 -16.50
CA LEU A 78 7.94 11.23 -15.52
C LEU A 78 6.69 10.39 -15.28
N ARG A 79 6.12 9.82 -16.34
CA ARG A 79 4.98 8.90 -16.23
C ARG A 79 5.33 7.65 -15.42
N VAL A 80 6.48 7.04 -15.67
CA VAL A 80 6.96 5.85 -14.94
C VAL A 80 7.23 6.19 -13.47
N VAL A 81 7.96 7.27 -13.20
CA VAL A 81 8.26 7.76 -11.83
C VAL A 81 6.98 8.01 -11.04
N ARG A 82 5.97 8.65 -11.64
CA ARG A 82 4.67 8.89 -10.98
C ARG A 82 3.98 7.61 -10.55
N LEU A 83 4.05 6.55 -11.35
CA LEU A 83 3.48 5.24 -11.02
C LEU A 83 4.28 4.54 -9.93
N GLN A 84 5.60 4.48 -10.05
CA GLN A 84 6.49 3.90 -9.06
C GLN A 84 6.31 4.58 -7.68
N ARG A 85 6.27 5.93 -7.62
CA ARG A 85 5.98 6.68 -6.38
C ARG A 85 4.61 6.37 -5.78
N ARG A 86 3.58 6.16 -6.61
CA ARG A 86 2.24 5.76 -6.12
C ARG A 86 2.30 4.37 -5.51
N MET A 87 2.98 3.43 -6.17
CA MET A 87 3.13 2.07 -5.67
C MET A 87 3.85 2.03 -4.32
N VAL A 88 4.97 2.74 -4.17
CA VAL A 88 5.69 2.86 -2.88
C VAL A 88 4.77 3.40 -1.78
N ARG A 89 4.00 4.46 -2.06
CA ARG A 89 3.05 5.01 -1.09
C ARG A 89 1.94 4.03 -0.72
N TYR A 90 1.43 3.25 -1.68
CA TYR A 90 0.44 2.23 -1.38
C TYR A 90 1.03 1.11 -0.52
N GLU A 91 2.26 0.67 -0.80
CA GLU A 91 2.98 -0.32 -0.02
C GLU A 91 3.18 0.12 1.42
N GLN A 92 3.65 1.36 1.64
CA GLN A 92 3.77 1.94 2.98
C GLN A 92 2.44 1.93 3.74
N ARG A 93 1.34 2.29 3.07
CA ARG A 93 -0.01 2.29 3.66
C ARG A 93 -0.56 0.88 3.91
N MET A 94 -0.21 -0.09 3.06
CA MET A 94 -0.56 -1.50 3.26
C MET A 94 0.15 -2.04 4.50
N ASN A 95 1.46 -1.79 4.63
CA ASN A 95 2.24 -2.18 5.79
C ASN A 95 1.71 -1.53 7.08
N ALA A 96 1.33 -0.25 7.03
CA ALA A 96 0.69 0.42 8.17
C ALA A 96 -0.66 -0.21 8.56
N ALA A 97 -1.49 -0.60 7.58
CA ALA A 97 -2.76 -1.27 7.86
C ALA A 97 -2.55 -2.65 8.50
N VAL A 98 -1.56 -3.41 8.03
CA VAL A 98 -1.18 -4.71 8.63
C VAL A 98 -0.66 -4.51 10.06
N ALA A 99 0.26 -3.58 10.27
CA ALA A 99 0.81 -3.31 11.60
C ALA A 99 -0.28 -2.91 12.61
N GLU A 100 -1.24 -2.07 12.18
CA GLU A 100 -2.36 -1.69 13.02
C GLU A 100 -3.33 -2.85 13.29
N GLU A 101 -3.62 -3.69 12.29
CA GLU A 101 -4.41 -4.91 12.51
C GLU A 101 -3.72 -5.85 13.51
N THR A 102 -2.41 -6.06 13.38
CA THR A 102 -1.63 -6.88 14.31
C THR A 102 -1.69 -6.32 15.74
N ARG A 103 -1.53 -4.99 15.89
CA ARG A 103 -1.64 -4.31 17.19
C ARG A 103 -3.03 -4.49 17.82
N LEU A 104 -4.08 -4.33 17.02
CA LEU A 104 -5.47 -4.54 17.46
C LEU A 104 -5.73 -6.00 17.85
N ASN A 105 -5.25 -6.96 17.07
CA ASN A 105 -5.36 -8.38 17.38
C ASN A 105 -4.65 -8.75 18.69
N HIS A 106 -3.48 -8.18 18.97
CA HIS A 106 -2.83 -8.34 20.28
C HIS A 106 -3.69 -7.80 21.41
N LYS A 107 -4.24 -6.59 21.26
CA LYS A 107 -5.16 -6.00 22.25
C LYS A 107 -6.40 -6.87 22.49
N HIS A 108 -6.95 -7.46 21.42
CA HIS A 108 -8.09 -8.37 21.51
C HIS A 108 -7.79 -9.62 22.33
N ARG A 109 -6.63 -10.25 22.10
CA ARG A 109 -6.21 -11.45 22.86
C ARG A 109 -6.06 -11.14 24.34
N SER A 110 -5.42 -10.02 24.69
CA SER A 110 -5.25 -9.59 26.08
C SER A 110 -6.55 -9.23 26.80
N LEU A 111 -7.68 -9.10 26.09
CA LEU A 111 -9.00 -8.88 26.71
C LEU A 111 -9.76 -10.18 26.97
N ILE A 112 -9.39 -11.27 26.29
CA ILE A 112 -10.09 -12.55 26.34
C ILE A 112 -9.31 -13.60 27.15
N GLU A 113 -7.97 -13.48 27.17
CA GLU A 113 -7.05 -14.24 28.03
C GLU A 113 -7.01 -13.69 29.47
#